data_AF-A0A951NZC5-F1
#
_entry.id   AF-A0A951NZC5-F1
#
_cell.length_a   1.000
_cell.length_b   1.000
_cell.length_c   1.000
_cell.angle_alpha   90.00
_cell.angle_beta   90.00
_cell.angle_gamma   90.00
#
_symmetry.space_group_name_H-M   'P 1'
#
loop_
_entity.id
_entity.type
_entity.pdbx_description
1 polymer ?
#
loop_
_entity_poly.entity_id
_entity_poly.type
_entity_poly.pdbx_seq_one_letter_code
_entity_poly.pdbx_strand_id
1 'polypeptide(L)'
;MNPAILLITTIQQFLGIYFALLIIRILLSWFPSIDWYKQPFAILSQLTDPYLNLFRRIIPPLGGIDFSAILAIFALQFAMQLIPSLLAQVLASVPVFVS
;
A
#
# COMPACT_ATOMS: atom_id res chain seq x y z
N MET A 1 -18.50 -19.88 5.88
CA MET A 1 -17.90 -18.56 6.17
C MET A 1 -18.72 -17.50 5.48
N ASN A 2 -19.06 -16.41 6.16
CA ASN A 2 -19.81 -15.30 5.55
C ASN A 2 -18.95 -14.71 4.41
N PRO A 3 -19.45 -14.61 3.16
CA PRO A 3 -18.70 -14.06 2.03
C PRO A 3 -18.22 -12.61 2.28
N ALA A 4 -18.94 -11.84 3.08
CA ALA A 4 -18.51 -10.49 3.47
C ALA A 4 -17.19 -10.50 4.26
N ILE A 5 -17.03 -11.45 5.18
CA ILE A 5 -15.81 -11.60 5.97
C ILE A 5 -14.64 -11.98 5.06
N LEU A 6 -14.86 -12.88 4.10
CA LEU A 6 -13.83 -13.25 3.12
C LEU A 6 -13.32 -12.01 2.36
N LEU A 7 -14.21 -11.20 1.80
CA LEU A 7 -13.83 -9.99 1.06
C LEU A 7 -13.03 -9.00 1.93
N ILE A 8 -13.51 -8.75 3.15
CA ILE A 8 -12.84 -7.83 4.09
C ILE A 8 -11.44 -8.34 4.44
N THR A 9 -11.32 -9.64 4.78
CA THR A 9 -10.03 -10.23 5.16
C THR A 9 -9.03 -10.24 4.00
N THR A 10 -9.47 -10.57 2.77
CA THR A 10 -8.60 -10.54 1.59
C THR A 10 -8.08 -9.13 1.30
N ILE A 11 -8.93 -8.09 1.40
CA ILE A 11 -8.50 -6.71 1.20
C ILE A 11 -7.50 -6.28 2.29
N GLN A 12 -7.78 -6.60 3.56
CA GLN A 12 -6.86 -6.30 4.66
C GLN A 12 -5.50 -6.97 4.47
N GLN A 13 -5.48 -8.25 4.10
CA GLN A 13 -4.24 -8.98 3.83
C GLN A 13 -3.47 -8.38 2.66
N PHE A 14 -4.16 -8.07 1.56
CA PHE A 14 -3.55 -7.43 0.40
C PHE A 14 -2.90 -6.08 0.76
N LEU A 15 -3.63 -5.21 1.47
CA LEU A 15 -3.08 -3.92 1.91
C LEU A 15 -1.90 -4.09 2.87
N GLY A 16 -1.94 -5.10 3.75
CA GLY A 16 -0.82 -5.43 4.64
C GLY A 16 0.43 -5.91 3.90
N ILE A 17 0.28 -6.76 2.88
CA ILE A 17 1.38 -7.17 2.02
C ILE A 17 1.95 -5.96 1.27
N TYR A 18 1.08 -5.13 0.69
CA TYR A 18 1.49 -3.93 -0.02
C TYR A 18 2.24 -2.94 0.89
N PHE A 19 1.77 -2.78 2.13
CA PHE A 19 2.44 -1.99 3.15
C PHE A 19 3.85 -2.53 3.42
N ALA A 20 3.99 -3.84 3.63
CA ALA A 20 5.31 -4.45 3.82
C ALA A 20 6.25 -4.22 2.63
N LEU A 21 5.73 -4.32 1.39
CA LEU A 21 6.50 -4.00 0.18
C LEU A 21 6.97 -2.55 0.15
N LEU A 22 6.13 -1.58 0.52
CA LEU A 22 6.53 -0.17 0.61
C LEU A 22 7.59 0.05 1.69
N ILE A 23 7.46 -0.57 2.86
CA ILE A 23 8.50 -0.48 3.90
C ILE A 23 9.83 -0.98 3.35
N ILE A 24 9.85 -2.16 2.70
CA ILE A 24 11.06 -2.70 2.07
C ILE A 24 11.61 -1.73 1.02
N ARG A 25 10.75 -1.19 0.13
CA ARG A 25 11.13 -0.23 -0.91
C ARG A 25 11.82 1.01 -0.33
N ILE A 26 11.30 1.52 0.79
CA ILE A 26 11.81 2.73 1.45
C ILE A 26 13.12 2.44 2.15
N LEU A 27 13.21 1.35 2.92
CA LEU A 27 14.46 0.94 3.56
C LEU A 27 15.57 0.73 2.52
N LEU A 28 15.25 0.05 1.41
CA LEU A 28 16.20 -0.18 0.31
C LEU A 28 16.55 1.11 -0.44
N SER A 29 15.66 2.11 -0.50
CA SER A 29 15.95 3.39 -1.16
C SER A 29 17.07 4.19 -0.47
N TRP A 30 17.33 3.91 0.81
CA TRP A 30 18.44 4.54 1.54
C TRP A 30 19.80 3.93 1.18
N PHE A 31 19.83 2.80 0.47
CA PHE A 31 21.04 2.18 -0.02
C PHE A 31 21.28 2.58 -1.49
N PRO A 32 22.23 3.49 -1.77
CA PRO A 32 22.48 3.99 -3.12
C PRO A 32 23.08 2.93 -4.07
N SER A 33 23.52 1.78 -3.56
CA SER A 33 24.09 0.67 -4.33
C SER A 33 23.03 -0.27 -4.95
N ILE A 34 21.75 -0.08 -4.66
CA ILE A 34 20.67 -0.93 -5.17
C ILE A 34 20.34 -0.56 -6.63
N ASP A 35 20.48 -1.55 -7.52
CA ASP A 35 20.09 -1.43 -8.92
C ASP A 35 18.60 -1.79 -9.10
N TRP A 36 17.77 -0.77 -9.21
CA TRP A 36 16.30 -0.88 -9.36
C TRP A 36 15.84 -1.46 -10.71
N TYR A 37 16.76 -1.70 -11.64
CA TYR A 37 16.47 -2.33 -12.94
C TYR A 37 16.77 -3.83 -12.96
N LYS A 38 17.44 -4.36 -11.93
CA LYS A 38 17.78 -5.79 -11.81
C LYS A 38 16.82 -6.52 -10.89
N GLN A 39 16.60 -7.80 -11.18
CA GLN A 39 15.82 -8.69 -10.32
C GLN A 39 16.57 -8.97 -9.01
N PRO A 40 15.88 -9.04 -7.85
CA PRO A 40 14.43 -8.94 -7.67
C PRO A 40 13.88 -7.50 -7.51
N PHE A 41 14.74 -6.50 -7.43
CA PHE A 41 14.36 -5.11 -7.12
C PHE A 41 13.51 -4.45 -8.22
N ALA A 42 13.66 -4.90 -9.47
CA ALA A 42 12.85 -4.45 -10.60
C ALA A 42 11.36 -4.77 -10.43
N ILE A 43 11.00 -5.91 -9.85
CA ILE A 43 9.59 -6.22 -9.56
C ILE A 43 9.07 -5.31 -8.44
N LEU A 44 9.88 -5.10 -7.41
CA LEU A 44 9.51 -4.24 -6.29
C LEU A 44 9.27 -2.79 -6.76
N SER A 45 10.17 -2.23 -7.59
CA SER A 45 9.99 -0.89 -8.17
C SER A 45 8.75 -0.83 -9.05
N GLN A 46 8.50 -1.81 -9.91
CA GLN A 46 7.29 -1.83 -10.75
C GLN A 46 5.98 -1.85 -9.95
N LEU A 47 5.95 -2.55 -8.81
CA LEU A 47 4.75 -2.61 -7.95
C LEU A 47 4.55 -1.35 -7.10
N THR A 48 5.64 -0.72 -6.66
CA THR A 48 5.60 0.39 -5.69
C THR A 48 5.70 1.77 -6.33
N ASP A 49 6.40 1.90 -7.46
CA ASP A 49 6.66 3.18 -8.11
C ASP A 49 5.38 3.87 -8.64
N PRO A 50 4.37 3.18 -9.22
CA PRO A 50 3.13 3.85 -9.64
C PRO A 50 2.45 4.59 -8.48
N TYR A 51 2.43 3.99 -7.30
CA TYR A 51 1.89 4.59 -6.08
C TYR A 51 2.78 5.71 -5.58
N LEU A 52 4.09 5.47 -5.41
CA LEU A 52 5.04 6.48 -4.94
C LEU A 52 5.10 7.69 -5.87
N ASN A 53 5.01 7.49 -7.19
CA ASN A 53 5.03 8.56 -8.18
C ASN A 53 3.84 9.52 -8.04
N LEU A 54 2.70 9.10 -7.49
CA LEU A 54 1.60 10.00 -7.15
C LEU A 54 2.01 10.99 -6.06
N PHE A 55 2.77 10.54 -5.05
CA PHE A 55 3.24 11.37 -3.95
C PHE A 55 4.49 12.17 -4.32
N ARG A 56 5.38 11.64 -5.17
CA ARG A 56 6.56 12.35 -5.69
C ARG A 56 6.21 13.60 -6.49
N ARG A 57 5.01 13.64 -7.07
CA ARG A 57 4.48 14.86 -7.72
C ARG A 57 4.18 15.98 -6.72
N ILE A 58 3.86 15.62 -5.48
CA ILE A 58 3.56 16.57 -4.40
C ILE A 58 4.86 16.97 -3.69
N ILE A 59 5.69 15.99 -3.33
CA ILE A 59 6.96 16.20 -2.62
C ILE A 59 8.06 15.54 -3.45
N PRO A 60 8.84 16.30 -4.25
CA PRO A 60 9.94 15.73 -5.01
C PRO A 60 11.02 15.18 -4.07
N PRO A 61 11.78 14.14 -4.48
CA PRO A 61 12.87 13.61 -3.67
C PRO A 61 13.95 14.67 -3.48
N LEU A 62 14.39 14.87 -2.23
CA LEU A 62 15.42 15.84 -1.87
C LEU A 62 16.71 15.09 -1.51
N GLY A 63 17.80 15.36 -2.23
CA GLY A 63 19.12 14.79 -1.91
C GLY A 63 19.20 13.27 -2.02
N GLY A 64 18.40 12.65 -2.91
CA GLY A 64 18.36 11.18 -3.08
C GLY A 64 17.52 10.43 -2.04
N ILE A 65 16.97 11.13 -1.04
CA ILE A 65 16.05 10.56 -0.04
C ILE A 65 14.61 10.84 -0.47
N ASP A 66 13.81 9.77 -0.50
CA ASP A 66 12.40 9.85 -0.92
C ASP A 66 11.48 10.20 0.26
N PHE A 67 11.42 11.49 0.60
CA PHE A 67 10.50 12.00 1.65
C PHE A 67 9.02 11.80 1.28
N SER A 68 8.69 11.68 -0.01
CA SER A 68 7.32 11.40 -0.46
C SER A 68 6.82 10.04 0.04
N ALA A 69 7.75 9.13 0.34
CA ALA A 69 7.42 7.79 0.77
C ALA A 69 6.87 7.74 2.21
N ILE A 70 7.23 8.73 3.05
CA ILE A 70 6.63 8.88 4.39
C ILE A 70 5.14 9.24 4.25
N LEU A 71 4.82 10.20 3.40
CA LEU A 71 3.44 10.59 3.12
C LEU A 71 2.64 9.42 2.51
N ALA A 72 3.27 8.66 1.61
CA ALA A 72 2.69 7.46 1.02
C ALA A 72 2.39 6.39 2.08
N ILE A 73 3.30 6.15 3.04
CA ILE A 73 3.05 5.26 4.18
C ILE A 73 1.82 5.70 4.98
N PHE A 74 1.75 6.98 5.35
CA PHE A 74 0.63 7.50 6.14
C PHE A 74 -0.70 7.36 5.40
N ALA A 75 -0.72 7.69 4.11
CA ALA A 75 -1.90 7.52 3.27
C ALA A 75 -2.35 6.05 3.20
N LEU A 76 -1.41 5.11 3.09
CA LEU A 76 -1.72 3.69 3.07
C LEU A 76 -2.23 3.19 4.43
N GLN A 77 -1.64 3.61 5.55
CA GLN A 77 -2.13 3.26 6.89
C GLN A 77 -3.55 3.75 7.12
N PHE A 78 -3.85 4.97 6.66
CA PHE A 78 -5.19 5.52 6.72
C PHE A 78 -6.16 4.68 5.87
N ALA A 79 -5.77 4.30 4.65
CA ALA A 79 -6.56 3.42 3.79
C ALA A 79 -6.80 2.04 4.42
N MET A 80 -5.81 1.47 5.11
CA MET A 80 -5.93 0.19 5.83
C MET A 80 -6.97 0.21 6.96
N GLN A 81 -7.22 1.36 7.58
CA GLN A 81 -8.25 1.51 8.61
C GLN A 81 -9.61 1.87 8.01
N LEU A 82 -9.64 2.78 7.04
CA LEU A 82 -10.88 3.28 6.45
C LEU A 82 -11.53 2.28 5.50
N ILE A 83 -10.80 1.66 4.57
CA ILE A 83 -11.41 0.84 3.52
C ILE A 83 -12.17 -0.37 4.13
N PRO A 84 -11.59 -1.15 5.06
CA PRO A 84 -12.29 -2.28 5.64
C PRO A 84 -13.48 -1.87 6.50
N SER A 85 -13.37 -0.75 7.23
CA SER A 85 -14.44 -0.25 8.10
C SER A 85 -15.63 0.30 7.31
N LEU A 86 -15.37 1.01 6.20
CA LEU A 86 -16.41 1.45 5.28
C LEU A 86 -17.06 0.27 4.57
N LEU A 87 -16.26 -0.69 4.10
CA LEU A 87 -16.77 -1.90 3.46
C LEU A 87 -17.66 -2.71 4.42
N ALA A 88 -17.26 -2.85 5.69
CA ALA A 88 -18.07 -3.53 6.69
C ALA A 88 -19.43 -2.84 6.91
N GLN A 89 -19.45 -1.50 6.98
CA GLN A 89 -20.70 -0.73 7.11
C GLN A 89 -21.62 -0.92 5.90
N VAL A 90 -21.07 -0.84 4.68
CA VAL A 90 -21.83 -1.03 3.44
C VAL A 90 -22.38 -2.46 3.36
N LEU A 91 -21.56 -3.47 3.63
CA LEU A 91 -22.01 -4.87 3.57
C LEU A 91 -23.05 -5.18 4.66
N ALA A 92 -22.95 -4.58 5.84
CA ALA A 92 -23.95 -4.69 6.89
C ALA A 92 -25.30 -4.03 6.51
N SER A 93 -25.29 -3.08 5.57
CA SER A 93 -26.53 -2.47 5.06
C SER A 93 -27.24 -3.31 3.99
N VAL A 94 -26.58 -4.36 3.47
CA VAL A 94 -27.12 -5.19 2.38
C VAL A 94 -27.66 -6.51 2.94
N PRO A 95 -28.99 -6.77 2.83
CA PRO A 95 -29.64 -7.90 3.49
C PRO A 95 -29.05 -9.29 3.18
N VAL A 96 -28.53 -9.47 1.96
CA VAL A 96 -27.92 -10.73 1.48
C VAL A 96 -26.66 -11.13 2.27
N PHE A 97 -26.00 -10.18 2.94
CA PHE A 97 -24.77 -10.43 3.69
C PHE A 97 -24.96 -10.47 5.22
N VAL A 98 -26.19 -10.20 5.70
CA VAL A 98 -26.57 -10.11 7.13
C VAL A 98 -27.26 -11.38 7.63
N SER A 99 -27.71 -12.25 6.71
CA SER A 99 -28.38 -13.53 6.98
C SER A 99 -27.44 -14.68 7.33
#